data_AF-A0A6V7KEU6-F1
#
_entry.id   AF-A0A6V7KEU6-F1
#
_cell.length_a   1.000
_cell.length_b   1.000
_cell.length_c   1.000
_cell.angle_alpha   90.00
_cell.angle_beta   90.00
_cell.angle_gamma   90.00
#
_symmetry.space_group_name_H-M   'P 1'
#
loop_
_entity.id
_entity.type
_entity.pdbx_description
1 polymer ?
#
loop_
_entity_poly.entity_id
_entity_poly.type
_entity_poly.pdbx_seq_one_letter_code
_entity_poly.pdbx_strand_id
1 'polypeptide(L)'
;MSVNVFGQQLSKSSSSGKRGPPGRGFKLTEEGNFDIGNKRLCNIADPQEDFDAISRKILNEKIQPIRYDLNAVSTVVSRTNKDLNTLIESLQEELKDFKANFQASVQSLLDYVVENRESIEKLQRIEKERNNESGERNNS
;
A
#
# COMPACT_ATOMS: atom_id res chain seq x y z
N MET A 1 32.36 10.11 66.88
CA MET A 1 31.12 10.91 67.10
C MET A 1 30.08 10.43 66.10
N SER A 2 29.04 9.72 66.54
CA SER A 2 27.98 9.22 65.66
C SER A 2 26.86 10.25 65.56
N VAL A 3 26.57 10.75 64.36
CA VAL A 3 25.47 11.68 64.12
C VAL A 3 24.25 10.87 63.69
N ASN A 4 23.15 11.00 64.43
CA ASN A 4 21.91 10.27 64.16
C ASN A 4 21.11 11.03 63.09
N VAL A 5 21.14 10.55 61.84
CA VAL A 5 20.64 11.28 60.65
C VAL A 5 19.16 10.98 60.33
N PHE A 6 18.54 10.05 61.04
CA PHE A 6 17.15 9.68 60.85
C PHE A 6 16.36 10.01 62.11
N GLY A 7 15.40 10.93 61.96
CA GLY A 7 14.61 11.54 63.03
C GLY A 7 13.70 10.59 63.81
N GLN A 8 14.30 9.65 64.55
CA GLN A 8 13.61 8.95 65.63
C GLN A 8 13.54 9.90 66.83
N GLN A 9 12.36 10.46 67.10
CA GLN A 9 12.10 11.16 68.36
C GLN A 9 11.92 10.13 69.49
N LEU A 10 12.84 10.17 70.46
CA LEU A 10 12.62 9.69 71.81
C LEU A 10 11.44 10.45 72.42
N SER A 11 10.51 9.70 73.01
CA SER A 11 9.21 10.16 73.49
C SER A 11 9.29 11.21 74.61
N LYS A 12 8.27 12.10 74.62
CA LYS A 12 7.81 13.01 75.69
C LYS A 12 8.50 14.38 75.79
N SER A 13 8.02 15.35 75.02
CA SER A 13 7.44 16.61 75.55
C SER A 13 6.94 17.45 74.39
N SER A 14 5.84 18.16 74.62
CA SER A 14 5.05 18.97 73.70
C SER A 14 5.80 20.15 73.08
N SER A 15 6.59 19.90 72.04
CA SER A 15 6.96 20.92 71.04
C SER A 15 6.95 20.27 69.66
N SER A 16 5.77 20.28 69.05
CA SER A 16 5.59 19.87 67.65
C SER A 16 6.36 20.85 66.76
N GLY A 17 7.65 20.60 66.55
CA GLY A 17 8.39 21.19 65.44
C GLY A 17 7.57 20.88 64.19
N LYS A 18 6.99 21.90 63.57
CA LYS A 18 6.17 21.73 62.37
C LYS A 18 7.05 21.03 61.35
N ARG A 19 6.75 19.76 61.06
CA ARG A 19 7.33 19.04 59.93
C ARG A 19 7.11 19.96 58.73
N GLY A 20 8.18 20.25 57.99
CA GLY A 20 8.08 21.08 56.79
C GLY A 20 6.97 20.55 55.87
N PRO A 21 6.39 21.40 55.01
CA PRO A 21 5.41 20.94 54.03
C PRO A 21 5.93 19.67 53.35
N PRO A 22 5.09 18.64 53.16
CA PRO A 22 5.49 17.47 52.39
C PRO A 22 6.18 17.96 51.13
N GLY A 23 7.41 17.49 50.87
CA GLY A 23 8.09 17.82 49.63
C GLY A 23 7.15 17.57 48.47
N ARG A 24 7.11 18.46 47.49
CA ARG A 24 6.29 18.31 46.28
C ARG A 24 6.93 17.22 45.39
N GLY A 25 6.94 15.99 45.90
CA GLY A 25 7.60 14.83 45.32
C GLY A 25 6.72 14.08 44.34
N PHE A 26 7.21 12.91 43.93
CA PHE A 26 6.46 11.96 43.11
C PHE A 26 5.19 11.51 43.84
N LYS A 27 4.07 11.46 43.14
CA LYS A 27 2.83 10.92 43.71
C LYS A 27 2.85 9.41 43.51
N LEU A 28 2.56 8.65 44.56
CA LEU A 28 2.36 7.21 44.43
C LEU A 28 0.97 6.97 43.83
N THR A 29 0.87 6.14 42.80
CA THR A 29 -0.41 5.67 42.27
C THR A 29 -0.99 4.59 43.18
N GLU A 30 -2.28 4.29 43.03
CA GLU A 30 -2.95 3.21 43.80
C GLU A 30 -2.31 1.83 43.54
N GLU A 31 -1.65 1.68 42.39
CA GLU A 31 -0.90 0.48 41.98
C GLU A 31 0.53 0.43 42.53
N GLY A 32 0.97 1.47 43.26
CA GLY A 32 2.32 1.54 43.82
C GLY A 32 3.40 2.10 42.88
N ASN A 33 3.02 2.63 41.71
CA ASN A 33 3.94 3.28 40.77
C ASN A 33 4.14 4.77 41.10
N PHE A 34 5.15 5.42 40.50
CA PHE A 34 5.38 6.86 40.66
C PHE A 34 4.84 7.66 39.47
N ASP A 35 3.92 8.58 39.74
CA ASP A 35 3.52 9.63 38.81
C ASP A 35 4.52 10.79 38.87
N ILE A 36 5.25 10.98 37.77
CA ILE A 36 6.20 12.06 37.56
C ILE A 36 5.54 13.36 37.06
N GLY A 37 4.22 13.34 36.82
CA GLY A 37 3.45 14.41 36.20
C GLY A 37 3.98 14.73 34.80
N ASN A 38 3.77 15.98 34.36
CA ASN A 38 4.29 16.48 33.08
C ASN A 38 5.79 16.85 33.14
N LYS A 39 6.59 16.11 33.91
CA LYS A 39 8.03 16.30 34.02
C LYS A 39 8.78 15.22 33.25
N ARG A 40 10.03 15.51 32.90
CA ARG A 40 10.93 14.54 32.27
C ARG A 40 11.61 13.67 33.33
N LEU A 41 11.65 12.37 33.09
CA LEU A 41 12.60 11.48 33.76
C LEU A 41 13.93 11.52 33.00
N CYS A 42 15.01 11.89 33.70
CA CYS A 42 16.34 12.09 33.13
C CYS A 42 17.35 11.17 33.83
N ASN A 43 18.51 10.97 33.20
CA ASN A 43 19.62 10.16 33.73
C ASN A 43 19.25 8.70 33.98
N ILE A 44 18.43 8.13 33.10
CA ILE A 44 18.08 6.70 33.09
C ILE A 44 19.27 5.94 32.50
N ALA A 45 19.77 4.95 33.22
CA ALA A 45 20.82 4.04 32.74
C ALA A 45 20.28 3.08 31.67
N ASP A 46 21.15 2.31 31.04
CA ASP A 46 20.72 1.29 30.09
C ASP A 46 19.97 0.16 30.84
N PRO A 47 18.86 -0.36 30.28
CA PRO A 47 18.07 -1.42 30.89
C PRO A 47 18.87 -2.73 30.93
N GLN A 48 18.70 -3.51 31.99
CA GLN A 48 19.28 -4.85 32.17
C GLN A 48 18.21 -5.95 32.22
N GLU A 49 17.03 -5.62 32.74
CA GLU A 49 15.89 -6.53 32.89
C GLU A 49 14.71 -6.14 31.99
N ASP A 50 13.79 -7.08 31.76
CA ASP A 50 12.66 -6.92 30.82
C ASP A 50 11.71 -5.76 31.16
N PHE A 51 11.64 -5.36 32.43
CA PHE A 51 10.73 -4.31 32.93
C PHE A 51 11.42 -2.98 33.21
N ASP A 52 12.69 -2.84 32.81
CA ASP A 52 13.43 -1.60 33.01
C ASP A 52 12.94 -0.48 32.08
N ALA A 53 12.96 0.74 32.60
CA ALA A 53 12.62 1.92 31.81
C ALA A 53 13.71 2.20 30.76
N ILE A 54 13.29 2.41 29.50
CA ILE A 54 14.21 2.75 28.41
C ILE A 54 14.33 4.27 28.20
N SER A 55 15.53 4.73 27.87
CA SER A 55 15.74 6.12 27.46
C SER A 55 15.37 6.34 25.98
N ARG A 56 15.06 7.59 25.62
CA ARG A 56 14.80 7.97 24.21
C ARG A 56 15.98 7.67 23.28
N LYS A 57 17.20 7.68 23.81
CA LYS A 57 18.43 7.36 23.05
C LYS A 57 18.36 5.93 22.53
N ILE A 58 18.16 4.96 23.42
CA ILE A 58 18.07 3.53 23.08
C ILE A 58 16.92 3.28 22.13
N LEU A 59 15.76 3.86 22.40
CA LEU A 59 14.60 3.76 21.52
C LEU A 59 14.94 4.21 20.08
N ASN A 60 15.59 5.36 19.94
CA ASN A 60 16.00 5.87 18.64
C ASN A 60 17.04 4.95 17.98
N GLU A 61 18.06 4.49 18.70
CA GLU A 61 19.07 3.58 18.16
C GLU A 61 18.47 2.28 17.62
N LYS A 62 17.42 1.75 18.27
CA LYS A 62 16.71 0.56 17.80
C LYS A 62 15.76 0.85 16.65
N ILE A 63 15.07 1.99 16.66
CA ILE A 63 14.06 2.35 15.64
C ILE A 63 14.68 2.85 14.33
N GLN A 64 15.82 3.55 14.38
CA GLN A 64 16.45 4.11 13.17
C GLN A 64 16.77 3.08 12.08
N PRO A 65 17.39 1.92 12.37
CA PRO A 65 17.63 0.92 11.33
C PRO A 65 16.33 0.37 10.75
N ILE A 66 15.33 0.12 11.61
CA ILE A 66 13.99 -0.34 11.17
C ILE A 66 13.36 0.68 10.20
N ARG A 67 13.48 1.98 10.50
CA ARG A 67 12.99 3.04 9.60
C ARG A 67 13.73 3.05 8.27
N TYR A 68 15.04 2.87 8.29
CA TYR A 68 15.84 2.80 7.07
C TYR A 68 15.40 1.61 6.19
N ASP A 69 15.28 0.44 6.79
CA ASP A 69 14.86 -0.79 6.11
C ASP A 69 13.44 -0.64 5.53
N LEU A 70 12.51 -0.07 6.31
CA LEU A 70 11.15 0.22 5.84
C LEU A 70 11.13 1.17 4.65
N ASN A 71 11.98 2.22 4.65
CA ASN A 71 12.07 3.15 3.53
C ASN A 71 12.66 2.48 2.29
N ALA A 72 13.66 1.60 2.46
CA ALA A 72 14.24 0.82 1.36
C ALA A 72 13.18 -0.10 0.73
N VAL A 73 12.43 -0.84 1.57
CA VAL A 73 11.32 -1.70 1.11
C VAL A 73 10.25 -0.88 0.40
N SER A 74 9.84 0.26 0.97
CA SER A 74 8.85 1.15 0.35
C SER A 74 9.30 1.65 -1.03
N THR A 75 10.59 1.95 -1.18
CA THR A 75 11.17 2.37 -2.46
C THR A 75 11.12 1.26 -3.50
N VAL A 76 11.46 0.02 -3.12
CA VAL A 76 11.38 -1.15 -4.02
C VAL A 76 9.93 -1.41 -4.44
N VAL A 77 9.00 -1.44 -3.49
CA VAL A 77 7.57 -1.64 -3.77
C VAL A 77 7.03 -0.59 -4.74
N SER A 78 7.39 0.68 -4.53
CA SER A 78 6.97 1.78 -5.40
C SER A 78 7.47 1.61 -6.83
N ARG A 79 8.73 1.16 -7.00
CA ARG A 79 9.30 0.87 -8.32
C ARG A 79 8.60 -0.31 -8.98
N THR A 80 8.47 -1.43 -8.29
CA THR A 80 7.81 -2.63 -8.84
C THR A 80 6.36 -2.34 -9.24
N ASN A 81 5.61 -1.58 -8.44
CA ASN A 81 4.25 -1.19 -8.80
C ASN A 81 4.22 -0.31 -10.06
N LYS A 82 5.17 0.62 -10.19
CA LYS A 82 5.28 1.44 -11.40
C LYS A 82 5.58 0.55 -12.63
N ASP A 83 6.54 -0.35 -12.52
CA ASP A 83 6.93 -1.23 -13.62
C ASP A 83 5.76 -2.15 -14.04
N LEU A 84 5.04 -2.72 -13.06
CA LEU A 84 3.84 -3.51 -13.32
C LEU A 84 2.74 -2.71 -14.03
N ASN A 85 2.50 -1.47 -13.60
CA ASN A 85 1.52 -0.61 -14.27
C ASN A 85 1.94 -0.31 -15.71
N THR A 86 3.22 -0.03 -15.97
CA THR A 86 3.69 0.19 -17.35
C THR A 86 3.56 -1.05 -18.22
N LEU A 87 3.77 -2.26 -17.67
CA LEU A 87 3.57 -3.52 -18.39
C LEU A 87 2.09 -3.79 -18.67
N ILE A 88 1.22 -3.46 -17.72
CA ILE A 88 -0.24 -3.57 -17.91
C ILE A 88 -0.69 -2.65 -19.04
N GLU A 89 -0.22 -1.39 -19.05
CA GLU A 89 -0.55 -0.42 -20.08
C GLU A 89 -0.06 -0.88 -21.47
N SER A 90 1.16 -1.42 -21.58
CA SER A 90 1.68 -1.91 -22.86
C SER A 90 0.89 -3.12 -23.38
N LEU A 91 0.58 -4.08 -22.52
CA LEU A 91 -0.21 -5.26 -22.89
C LEU A 91 -1.65 -4.89 -23.30
N GLN A 92 -2.24 -3.89 -22.64
CA GLN A 92 -3.56 -3.39 -23.03
C GLN A 92 -3.55 -2.77 -24.43
N GLU A 93 -2.50 -2.02 -24.78
CA GLU A 93 -2.38 -1.43 -26.11
C GLU A 93 -2.12 -2.51 -27.19
N GLU A 94 -1.26 -3.50 -26.91
CA GLU A 94 -1.02 -4.64 -27.82
C GLU A 94 -2.31 -5.42 -28.11
N LEU A 95 -3.13 -5.70 -27.08
CA LEU A 95 -4.41 -6.39 -27.25
C LEU A 95 -5.42 -5.58 -28.06
N LYS A 96 -5.41 -4.25 -27.88
CA LYS A 96 -6.26 -3.34 -28.63
C LYS A 96 -5.87 -3.30 -30.10
N ASP A 97 -4.59 -3.20 -30.40
CA ASP A 97 -4.07 -3.22 -31.77
C ASP A 97 -4.33 -4.56 -32.45
N PHE A 98 -4.07 -5.67 -31.74
CA PHE A 98 -4.38 -7.01 -32.24
C PHE A 98 -5.86 -7.14 -32.60
N LYS A 99 -6.77 -6.69 -31.72
CA LYS A 99 -8.21 -6.72 -31.97
C LYS A 99 -8.60 -5.88 -33.18
N ALA A 100 -8.05 -4.67 -33.31
CA ALA A 100 -8.33 -3.79 -34.44
C ALA A 100 -7.86 -4.41 -35.77
N ASN A 101 -6.65 -4.97 -35.79
CA ASN A 101 -6.09 -5.64 -36.97
C ASN A 101 -6.89 -6.88 -37.37
N PHE A 102 -7.29 -7.69 -36.39
CA PHE A 102 -8.13 -8.86 -36.63
C PHE A 102 -9.49 -8.44 -37.21
N GLN A 103 -10.14 -7.43 -36.62
CA GLN A 103 -11.42 -6.91 -37.09
C GLN A 103 -11.32 -6.35 -38.52
N ALA A 104 -10.27 -5.60 -38.83
CA ALA A 104 -10.02 -5.08 -40.18
C ALA A 104 -9.83 -6.21 -41.20
N SER A 105 -9.10 -7.27 -40.82
CA SER A 105 -8.88 -8.44 -41.68
C SER A 105 -10.19 -9.18 -41.96
N VAL A 106 -11.03 -9.38 -40.94
CA VAL A 106 -12.36 -9.98 -41.09
C VAL A 106 -13.25 -9.13 -42.00
N GLN A 107 -13.24 -7.80 -41.83
CA GLN A 107 -14.04 -6.90 -42.65
C GLN A 107 -13.62 -6.96 -44.12
N SER A 108 -12.31 -6.93 -44.39
CA SER A 108 -11.79 -7.05 -45.77
C SER A 108 -12.20 -8.36 -46.44
N LEU A 109 -12.19 -9.48 -45.71
CA LEU A 109 -12.67 -10.76 -46.23
C LEU A 109 -14.18 -10.75 -46.50
N LEU A 110 -14.95 -10.12 -45.61
CA LEU A 110 -16.39 -9.99 -45.80
C LEU A 110 -16.71 -9.19 -47.06
N ASP A 111 -16.04 -8.07 -47.26
CA ASP A 111 -16.21 -7.21 -48.44
C ASP A 111 -15.89 -7.99 -49.73
N TYR A 112 -14.79 -8.75 -49.73
CA TYR A 112 -14.41 -9.61 -50.86
C TYR A 112 -15.46 -10.70 -51.17
N VAL A 113 -16.01 -11.34 -50.13
CA VAL A 113 -17.06 -12.36 -50.30
C VAL A 113 -18.35 -11.74 -50.86
N VAL A 114 -18.71 -10.54 -50.41
CA VAL A 114 -19.87 -9.80 -50.93
C VAL A 114 -19.68 -9.45 -52.40
N GLU A 115 -18.53 -8.89 -52.78
CA GLU A 115 -18.22 -8.54 -54.17
C GLU A 115 -18.25 -9.77 -55.10
N ASN A 116 -17.69 -10.90 -54.65
CA ASN A 116 -17.75 -12.15 -55.38
C ASN A 116 -19.18 -12.65 -55.55
N ARG A 117 -20.01 -12.57 -54.50
CA ARG A 117 -21.42 -12.96 -54.57
C ARG A 117 -22.17 -12.14 -55.61
N GLU A 118 -22.00 -10.82 -55.61
CA GLU A 118 -22.65 -9.94 -56.59
C GLU A 118 -22.21 -10.26 -58.03
N SER A 119 -20.93 -10.57 -58.22
CA SER A 119 -20.39 -10.98 -59.52
C SER A 119 -21.00 -12.29 -60.02
N ILE A 120 -21.18 -13.27 -59.12
CA ILE A 120 -21.86 -14.54 -59.43
C ILE A 120 -23.32 -14.30 -59.81
N GLU A 121 -24.05 -13.48 -59.05
CA GLU A 121 -25.46 -13.15 -59.34
C GLU A 121 -25.61 -12.47 -60.72
N LYS A 122 -24.67 -11.60 -61.11
CA LYS A 122 -24.64 -11.00 -62.45
C LYS A 122 -24.43 -12.04 -63.55
N LEU A 123 -23.48 -12.95 -63.38
CA LEU A 123 -23.21 -14.02 -64.35
C LEU A 123 -24.44 -14.95 -64.54
N GLN A 124 -25.14 -15.28 -63.46
CA GLN A 124 -26.36 -16.09 -63.51
C GLN A 124 -27.49 -15.42 -64.31
N ARG A 125 -27.63 -14.09 -64.22
CA ARG A 125 -28.61 -13.33 -65.02
C ARG A 125 -28.28 -13.40 -66.51
N ILE A 126 -27.02 -13.17 -66.87
CA ILE A 126 -26.54 -13.22 -68.26
C ILE A 126 -26.77 -14.61 -68.88
N GLU A 127 -26.49 -15.68 -68.13
CA GLU A 127 -26.69 -17.04 -68.60
C GLU A 127 -28.17 -17.36 -68.88
N LYS A 128 -29.06 -16.88 -68.00
CA LYS A 128 -30.51 -17.04 -68.18
C LYS A 128 -31.02 -16.30 -69.42
N GLU A 129 -30.54 -15.09 -69.67
CA GLU A 129 -30.89 -14.30 -70.87
C GLU A 129 -30.45 -15.02 -72.16
N ARG A 130 -29.21 -15.54 -72.21
CA ARG A 130 -28.71 -16.30 -73.37
C ARG A 130 -29.52 -17.57 -73.67
N ASN A 131 -29.94 -18.30 -72.64
CA ASN A 131 -30.72 -19.53 -72.80
C ASN A 131 -32.13 -19.24 -73.35
N ASN A 132 -32.73 -18.10 -72.98
CA ASN A 132 -34.02 -17.69 -73.55
C ASN A 132 -33.91 -17.31 -75.03
N GLU A 133 -32.88 -16.53 -75.42
CA GLU A 133 -32.67 -16.12 -76.82
C GLU A 133 -32.39 -17.31 -77.76
N SER A 134 -31.73 -18.35 -77.26
CA SER A 134 -31.44 -19.56 -78.04
C SER A 134 -32.64 -20.51 -78.16
N GLY A 135 -33.58 -20.48 -77.21
CA GLY A 135 -34.87 -21.17 -77.32
C GLY A 135 -35.81 -20.56 -78.35
N GLU A 136 -35.82 -19.22 -78.49
CA GLU A 136 -36.65 -18.53 -79.49
C GLU A 136 -36.17 -18.76 -80.94
N ARG A 137 -34.84 -18.87 -81.16
CA ARG A 137 -34.27 -19.14 -82.49
C ARG A 137 -34.51 -20.55 -83.01
N ASN A 138 -34.79 -21.52 -82.15
CA ASN A 138 -35.05 -22.90 -82.54
C ASN A 138 -36.53 -23.20 -82.81
N ASN A 139 -37.43 -22.24 -82.55
CA ASN A 139 -38.89 -22.37 -82.72
C ASN A 139 -39.48 -21.46 -83.82
N SER A 140 -38.65 -20.80 -84.64
CA SER A 140 -39.05 -20.06 -85.85
C SER A 140 -38.56 -20.76 -87.11
#